data_AF-A0A1G2DZI2-F1
#
_entry.id   AF-A0A1G2DZI2-F1
#
_cell.length_a   1.000
_cell.length_b   1.000
_cell.length_c   1.000
_cell.angle_alpha   90.00
_cell.angle_beta   90.00
_cell.angle_gamma   90.00
#
_symmetry.space_group_name_H-M   'P 1'
#
loop_
_entity.id
_entity.type
_entity.pdbx_description
1 polymer ?
#
loop_
_entity_poly.entity_id
_entity_poly.type
_entity_poly.pdbx_seq_one_letter_code
_entity_poly.pdbx_strand_id
1 'polypeptide(L)'
;MKKTIVIGPATGWLYAKKMYSLIDQKFILEEAGANGVEVSFLPEWFSAENLNRMCSIPNFSKIFEAQNFLHRSVHLPVVNNQKIKLQIAITQKFVAYCNATVALTHPLKVKGCYPIKSYEKMISKGIPLAIENMDSNKESGFKIEELERLIQLVPRFVLDVQHAFERDLTMEYAFDLFNAVKDKLVYLHVSGETEDNHHALVYQSRNCDKIISFLGTIFSEIEIPIILEGRYSTLKELNQEISFLIKEITN
;
A
#
# COMPACT_ATOMS: atom_id res chain seq x y z
N MET A 1 21.14 19.39 1.85
CA MET A 1 20.16 19.08 0.78
C MET A 1 18.82 18.83 1.45
N LYS A 2 17.72 19.39 0.94
CA LYS A 2 16.38 19.14 1.50
C LYS A 2 16.01 17.69 1.18
N LYS A 3 15.64 16.90 2.20
CA LYS A 3 15.19 15.52 2.00
C LYS A 3 13.90 15.53 1.17
N THR A 4 13.84 14.72 0.12
CA THR A 4 12.62 14.54 -0.68
C THR A 4 11.79 13.44 -0.05
N ILE A 5 10.65 13.79 0.54
CA ILE A 5 9.68 12.80 1.02
C ILE A 5 8.99 12.16 -0.18
N VAL A 6 8.94 10.82 -0.20
CA VAL A 6 8.21 10.06 -1.21
C VAL A 6 6.81 9.75 -0.67
N ILE A 7 5.79 10.30 -1.32
CA ILE A 7 4.41 10.26 -0.86
C ILE A 7 3.42 10.28 -2.04
N GLY A 8 2.35 9.51 -1.90
CA GLY A 8 1.17 9.62 -2.74
C GLY A 8 0.11 8.60 -2.35
N PRO A 9 -1.04 8.54 -3.04
CA PRO A 9 -2.15 7.72 -2.58
C PRO A 9 -2.16 6.31 -3.18
N ALA A 10 -2.91 5.42 -2.55
CA ALA A 10 -3.48 4.25 -3.19
C ALA A 10 -4.61 4.66 -4.14
N THR A 11 -4.73 4.00 -5.31
CA THR A 11 -5.71 4.40 -6.34
C THR A 11 -7.11 3.81 -6.16
N GLY A 12 -7.36 3.04 -5.10
CA GLY A 12 -8.66 2.42 -4.79
C GLY A 12 -9.86 3.38 -4.89
N TRP A 13 -9.70 4.60 -4.41
CA TRP A 13 -10.75 5.63 -4.43
C TRP A 13 -11.09 6.16 -5.84
N LEU A 14 -10.14 6.13 -6.79
CA LEU A 14 -10.37 6.51 -8.18
C LEU A 14 -11.27 5.49 -8.88
N TYR A 15 -11.11 4.21 -8.55
CA TYR A 15 -11.99 3.16 -9.04
C TYR A 15 -13.42 3.28 -8.50
N ALA A 16 -13.59 3.66 -7.24
CA ALA A 16 -14.91 3.94 -6.67
C ALA A 16 -15.64 5.06 -7.43
N LYS A 17 -14.89 5.97 -8.07
CA LYS A 17 -15.38 7.03 -8.97
C LYS A 17 -15.45 6.62 -10.44
N LYS A 18 -15.31 5.33 -10.75
CA LYS A 18 -15.34 4.76 -12.10
C LYS A 18 -14.22 5.27 -13.01
N MET A 19 -13.09 5.72 -12.45
CA MET A 19 -11.93 6.14 -13.21
C MET A 19 -10.96 4.97 -13.40
N TYR A 20 -11.09 4.27 -14.53
CA TYR A 20 -10.30 3.06 -14.82
C TYR A 20 -9.05 3.31 -15.68
N SER A 21 -8.94 4.48 -16.31
CA SER A 21 -7.78 4.85 -17.14
C SER A 21 -6.59 5.17 -16.23
N LEU A 22 -5.54 4.34 -16.25
CA LEU A 22 -4.34 4.62 -15.46
C LEU A 22 -3.61 5.88 -15.94
N ILE A 23 -3.82 6.32 -17.19
CA ILE A 23 -3.28 7.59 -17.70
C ILE A 23 -3.99 8.76 -17.01
N ASP A 24 -5.31 8.71 -16.89
CA ASP A 24 -6.09 9.76 -16.22
C ASP A 24 -5.75 9.78 -14.72
N GLN A 25 -5.61 8.60 -14.11
CA GLN A 25 -5.15 8.48 -12.73
C GLN A 25 -3.77 9.13 -12.57
N LYS A 26 -2.78 8.78 -13.41
CA LYS A 26 -1.43 9.38 -13.39
C LYS A 26 -1.49 10.90 -13.45
N PHE A 27 -2.26 11.47 -14.37
CA PHE A 27 -2.41 12.93 -14.50
C PHE A 27 -2.91 13.57 -13.20
N ILE A 28 -3.96 13.00 -12.60
CA ILE A 28 -4.50 13.49 -11.31
C ILE A 28 -3.45 13.39 -10.20
N LEU A 29 -2.70 12.30 -10.13
CA LEU A 29 -1.69 12.13 -9.09
C LEU A 29 -0.53 13.13 -9.25
N GLU A 30 -0.05 13.34 -10.48
CA GLU A 30 1.00 14.33 -10.78
C GLU A 30 0.53 15.75 -10.45
N GLU A 31 -0.69 16.12 -10.86
CA GLU A 31 -1.30 17.43 -10.55
C GLU A 31 -1.50 17.64 -9.04
N ALA A 32 -1.69 16.56 -8.27
CA ALA A 32 -1.80 16.65 -6.81
C ALA A 32 -0.44 16.84 -6.12
N GLY A 33 0.67 16.69 -6.85
CA GLY A 33 2.03 16.70 -6.30
C GLY A 33 2.48 15.37 -5.71
N ALA A 34 1.83 14.26 -6.06
CA ALA A 34 2.27 12.93 -5.66
C ALA A 34 3.53 12.52 -6.41
N ASN A 35 4.48 11.92 -5.70
CA ASN A 35 5.69 11.29 -6.26
C ASN A 35 5.84 9.82 -5.80
N GLY A 36 4.82 9.29 -5.12
CA GLY A 36 4.60 7.88 -4.84
C GLY A 36 3.22 7.45 -5.33
N VAL A 37 3.02 6.17 -5.57
CA VAL A 37 1.70 5.62 -5.93
C VAL A 37 1.60 4.15 -5.56
N GLU A 38 0.42 3.76 -5.10
CA GLU A 38 0.00 2.36 -5.06
C GLU A 38 -1.19 2.15 -5.99
N VAL A 39 -1.05 1.25 -6.97
CA VAL A 39 -2.16 0.95 -7.88
C VAL A 39 -2.96 -0.22 -7.33
N SER A 40 -4.22 0.02 -6.96
CA SER A 40 -5.07 -1.02 -6.38
C SER A 40 -5.59 -1.99 -7.44
N PHE A 41 -5.40 -3.29 -7.20
CA PHE A 41 -5.92 -4.33 -8.06
C PHE A 41 -7.36 -4.67 -7.63
N LEU A 42 -8.34 -4.44 -8.49
CA LEU A 42 -9.71 -4.81 -8.17
C LEU A 42 -9.97 -6.29 -8.53
N PRO A 43 -10.71 -7.06 -7.73
CA PRO A 43 -11.04 -8.46 -8.04
C PRO A 43 -11.72 -8.66 -9.40
N GLU A 44 -12.47 -7.68 -9.88
CA GLU A 44 -13.13 -7.71 -11.18
C GLU A 44 -12.10 -7.77 -12.33
N TRP A 45 -10.85 -7.39 -12.09
CA TRP A 45 -9.78 -7.47 -13.10
C TRP A 45 -9.41 -8.91 -13.46
N PHE A 46 -9.79 -9.91 -12.66
CA PHE A 46 -9.68 -11.31 -13.05
C PHE A 46 -10.74 -11.75 -14.07
N SER A 47 -11.68 -10.88 -14.45
CA SER A 47 -12.63 -11.19 -15.52
C SER A 47 -11.88 -11.30 -16.85
N ALA A 48 -12.32 -12.22 -17.73
CA ALA A 48 -11.72 -12.38 -19.05
C ALA A 48 -11.77 -11.06 -19.86
N GLU A 49 -12.83 -10.27 -19.69
CA GLU A 49 -12.99 -8.97 -20.31
C GLU A 49 -11.92 -7.97 -19.87
N ASN A 50 -11.70 -7.82 -18.56
CA ASN A 50 -10.70 -6.89 -18.04
C ASN A 50 -9.27 -7.36 -18.36
N LEU A 51 -9.01 -8.66 -18.35
CA LEU A 51 -7.72 -9.21 -18.80
C LEU A 51 -7.46 -8.93 -20.27
N ASN A 52 -8.47 -9.10 -21.13
CA ASN A 52 -8.36 -8.77 -22.55
C ASN A 52 -8.13 -7.28 -22.75
N ARG A 53 -8.83 -6.43 -21.98
CA ARG A 53 -8.63 -4.98 -22.01
C ARG A 53 -7.23 -4.57 -21.55
N MET A 54 -6.69 -5.19 -20.50
CA MET A 54 -5.30 -4.95 -20.09
C MET A 54 -4.31 -5.40 -21.17
N CYS A 55 -4.55 -6.56 -21.79
CA CYS A 55 -3.66 -7.12 -22.80
C CYS A 55 -3.75 -6.38 -24.16
N SER A 56 -4.83 -5.64 -24.43
CA SER A 56 -5.05 -4.94 -25.69
C SER A 56 -4.51 -3.52 -25.73
N ILE A 57 -4.03 -2.97 -24.60
CA ILE A 57 -3.41 -1.65 -24.54
C ILE A 57 -2.07 -1.73 -25.27
N PRO A 58 -1.93 -1.09 -26.46
CA PRO A 58 -0.70 -1.14 -27.23
C PRO A 58 0.38 -0.43 -26.42
N ASN A 59 1.52 -1.10 -26.21
CA ASN A 59 2.60 -0.67 -25.32
C ASN A 59 2.21 -0.72 -23.83
N PHE A 60 2.52 -1.86 -23.20
CA PHE A 60 2.78 -1.96 -21.75
C PHE A 60 4.00 -1.10 -21.37
N SER A 61 3.91 0.20 -21.65
CA SER A 61 4.89 1.19 -21.25
C SER A 61 4.60 1.55 -19.81
N LYS A 62 5.68 1.64 -19.02
CA LYS A 62 5.73 1.88 -17.59
C LYS A 62 4.97 3.16 -17.23
N ILE A 63 3.66 3.08 -16.98
CA ILE A 63 2.78 4.26 -16.85
C ILE A 63 3.31 5.22 -15.79
N PHE A 64 3.70 4.66 -14.65
CA PHE A 64 4.33 5.41 -13.57
C PHE A 64 5.85 5.38 -13.78
N GLU A 65 6.35 6.34 -14.56
CA GLU A 65 7.78 6.46 -14.84
C GLU A 65 8.56 6.84 -13.58
N ALA A 66 9.76 6.25 -13.42
CA ALA A 66 10.56 6.39 -12.20
C ALA A 66 11.06 7.82 -11.95
N GLN A 67 11.09 8.69 -12.97
CA GLN A 67 11.47 10.09 -12.80
C GLN A 67 10.40 10.93 -12.08
N ASN A 68 9.13 10.53 -12.16
CA ASN A 68 8.00 11.27 -11.57
C ASN A 68 7.49 10.56 -10.32
N PHE A 69 7.44 9.22 -10.35
CA PHE A 69 7.00 8.39 -9.25
C PHE A 69 8.20 7.62 -8.72
N LEU A 70 8.78 8.06 -7.61
CA LEU A 70 9.96 7.46 -6.97
C LEU A 70 9.60 6.11 -6.32
N HIS A 71 8.42 6.01 -5.70
CA HIS A 71 7.85 4.76 -5.20
C HIS A 71 6.63 4.33 -6.01
N ARG A 72 6.56 3.04 -6.33
CA ARG A 72 5.48 2.43 -7.12
C ARG A 72 5.17 1.06 -6.55
N SER A 73 3.97 0.85 -6.03
CA SER A 73 3.49 -0.45 -5.58
C SER A 73 2.21 -0.85 -6.30
N VAL A 74 1.83 -2.12 -6.17
CA VAL A 74 0.51 -2.62 -6.55
C VAL A 74 -0.11 -3.31 -5.36
N HIS A 75 -1.36 -2.97 -5.04
CA HIS A 75 -2.12 -3.70 -4.03
C HIS A 75 -2.79 -4.90 -4.68
N LEU A 76 -2.31 -6.10 -4.39
CA LEU A 76 -2.89 -7.34 -4.89
C LEU A 76 -4.17 -7.70 -4.12
N PRO A 77 -5.09 -8.46 -4.73
CA PRO A 77 -6.07 -9.19 -3.95
C PRO A 77 -5.37 -10.25 -3.09
N VAL A 78 -6.15 -10.85 -2.19
CA VAL A 78 -5.66 -11.88 -1.27
C VAL A 78 -5.05 -13.04 -2.05
N VAL A 79 -3.74 -13.19 -1.91
CA VAL A 79 -3.01 -14.33 -2.48
C VAL A 79 -3.42 -15.59 -1.72
N ASN A 80 -3.77 -16.64 -2.47
CA ASN A 80 -4.22 -17.90 -1.90
C ASN A 80 -3.82 -19.09 -2.80
N ASN A 81 -4.20 -20.31 -2.40
CA ASN A 81 -3.84 -21.53 -3.15
C ASN A 81 -4.68 -21.76 -4.41
N GLN A 82 -5.79 -21.04 -4.58
CA GLN A 82 -6.70 -21.22 -5.72
C GLN A 82 -6.17 -20.44 -6.94
N LYS A 83 -6.15 -21.10 -8.11
CA LYS A 83 -5.74 -20.47 -9.37
C LYS A 83 -4.38 -19.76 -9.31
N ILE A 84 -3.43 -20.23 -8.48
CA ILE A 84 -2.14 -19.55 -8.26
C ILE A 84 -1.35 -19.27 -9.56
N LYS A 85 -1.45 -20.14 -10.58
CA LYS A 85 -0.82 -19.90 -11.89
C LYS A 85 -1.38 -18.64 -12.57
N LEU A 86 -2.70 -18.44 -12.47
CA LEU A 86 -3.38 -17.27 -13.02
C LEU A 86 -3.03 -16.01 -12.23
N GLN A 87 -3.03 -16.09 -10.89
CA GLN A 87 -2.62 -14.97 -10.03
C GLN A 87 -1.19 -14.52 -10.38
N ILE A 88 -0.23 -15.45 -10.48
CA ILE A 88 1.15 -15.13 -10.87
C ILE A 88 1.21 -14.43 -12.23
N ALA A 89 0.57 -15.00 -13.26
CA ALA A 89 0.65 -14.45 -14.61
C ALA A 89 0.08 -13.03 -14.69
N ILE A 90 -1.01 -12.77 -13.96
CA ILE A 90 -1.66 -11.45 -13.89
C ILE A 90 -0.81 -10.48 -13.09
N THR A 91 -0.33 -10.88 -11.91
CA THR A 91 0.52 -10.04 -11.07
C THR A 91 1.79 -9.64 -11.82
N GLN A 92 2.46 -10.55 -12.54
CA GLN A 92 3.64 -10.21 -13.33
C GLN A 92 3.34 -9.16 -14.39
N LYS A 93 2.24 -9.31 -15.14
CA LYS A 93 1.82 -8.31 -16.14
C LYS A 93 1.53 -6.96 -15.49
N PHE A 94 0.85 -6.96 -14.36
CA PHE A 94 0.46 -5.72 -13.69
C PHE A 94 1.64 -5.00 -13.04
N VAL A 95 2.52 -5.75 -12.37
CA VAL A 95 3.79 -5.21 -11.84
C VAL A 95 4.62 -4.59 -12.97
N ALA A 96 4.73 -5.26 -14.12
CA ALA A 96 5.44 -4.71 -15.28
C ALA A 96 4.75 -3.45 -15.82
N TYR A 97 3.42 -3.46 -15.94
CA TYR A 97 2.62 -2.35 -16.44
C TYR A 97 2.75 -1.08 -15.59
N CYS A 98 2.66 -1.24 -14.27
CA CYS A 98 2.81 -0.16 -13.30
C CYS A 98 4.27 0.17 -12.98
N ASN A 99 5.24 -0.60 -13.52
CA ASN A 99 6.65 -0.52 -13.16
C ASN A 99 6.87 -0.62 -11.63
N ALA A 100 6.06 -1.43 -10.97
CA ALA A 100 6.00 -1.51 -9.52
C ALA A 100 7.22 -2.22 -8.94
N THR A 101 7.74 -1.69 -7.85
CA THR A 101 8.85 -2.27 -7.09
C THR A 101 8.39 -3.09 -5.90
N VAL A 102 7.10 -3.01 -5.56
CA VAL A 102 6.46 -3.81 -4.51
C VAL A 102 5.09 -4.28 -4.99
N ALA A 103 4.70 -5.48 -4.58
CA ALA A 103 3.35 -6.01 -4.76
C ALA A 103 2.81 -6.47 -3.39
N LEU A 104 1.90 -5.70 -2.80
CA LEU A 104 1.35 -5.91 -1.47
C LEU A 104 0.20 -6.91 -1.49
N THR A 105 0.08 -7.76 -0.47
CA THR A 105 -1.13 -8.55 -0.23
C THR A 105 -1.39 -8.69 1.28
N HIS A 106 -2.66 -8.73 1.66
CA HIS A 106 -3.03 -9.01 3.05
C HIS A 106 -2.66 -10.44 3.43
N PRO A 107 -1.95 -10.66 4.56
CA PRO A 107 -1.67 -12.00 5.08
C PRO A 107 -2.93 -12.57 5.74
N LEU A 108 -3.81 -13.17 4.93
CA LEU A 108 -5.01 -13.86 5.42
C LEU A 108 -4.80 -15.37 5.48
N LYS A 109 -5.13 -15.97 6.63
CA LYS A 109 -5.22 -17.42 6.80
C LYS A 109 -6.39 -17.95 5.96
N VAL A 110 -6.16 -19.05 5.26
CA VAL A 110 -7.20 -19.83 4.57
C VAL A 110 -7.31 -21.16 5.28
N LYS A 111 -8.47 -21.44 5.91
CA LYS A 111 -8.67 -22.63 6.75
C LYS A 111 -7.62 -22.72 7.88
N GLY A 112 -7.35 -21.59 8.55
CA GLY A 112 -6.42 -21.52 9.68
C GLY A 112 -4.93 -21.50 9.33
N CYS A 113 -4.56 -21.57 8.04
CA CYS A 113 -3.15 -21.58 7.61
C CYS A 113 -2.86 -20.47 6.61
N TYR A 114 -1.68 -19.84 6.71
CA TYR A 114 -1.19 -18.95 5.66
C TYR A 114 -0.86 -19.73 4.38
N PRO A 115 -1.12 -19.18 3.19
CA PRO A 115 -0.83 -19.83 1.91
C PRO A 115 0.67 -19.71 1.54
N ILE A 116 1.55 -20.18 2.42
CA ILE A 116 3.02 -20.04 2.31
C ILE A 116 3.54 -20.49 0.95
N LYS A 117 3.11 -21.67 0.47
CA LYS A 117 3.52 -22.20 -0.84
C LYS A 117 3.16 -21.27 -2.00
N SER A 118 2.05 -20.53 -1.90
CA SER A 118 1.68 -19.53 -2.90
C SER A 118 2.58 -18.30 -2.83
N TYR A 119 2.91 -17.82 -1.63
CA TYR A 119 3.86 -16.71 -1.45
C TYR A 119 5.23 -17.06 -2.02
N GLU A 120 5.80 -18.21 -1.64
CA GLU A 120 7.09 -18.71 -2.16
C GLU A 120 7.06 -18.80 -3.69
N LYS A 121 5.96 -19.32 -4.25
CA LYS A 121 5.82 -19.46 -5.70
C LYS A 121 5.77 -18.11 -6.39
N MET A 122 5.07 -17.11 -5.85
CA MET A 122 5.06 -15.75 -6.40
C MET A 122 6.47 -15.15 -6.38
N ILE A 123 7.16 -15.23 -5.24
CA ILE A 123 8.52 -14.73 -5.06
C ILE A 123 9.49 -15.41 -6.04
N SER A 124 9.42 -16.75 -6.17
CA SER A 124 10.25 -17.52 -7.11
C SER A 124 10.04 -17.14 -8.58
N LYS A 125 8.93 -16.47 -8.90
CA LYS A 125 8.60 -15.96 -10.23
C LYS A 125 8.94 -14.48 -10.41
N GLY A 126 9.71 -13.92 -9.48
CA GLY A 126 10.22 -12.55 -9.54
C GLY A 126 9.19 -11.49 -9.14
N ILE A 127 8.05 -11.87 -8.55
CA ILE A 127 7.09 -10.90 -8.03
C ILE A 127 7.68 -10.28 -6.75
N PRO A 128 7.74 -8.95 -6.62
CA PRO A 128 8.30 -8.30 -5.46
C PRO A 128 7.29 -8.26 -4.30
N LEU A 129 6.87 -9.44 -3.83
CA LEU A 129 5.78 -9.59 -2.87
C LEU A 129 6.13 -8.95 -1.52
N ALA A 130 5.16 -8.28 -0.92
CA ALA A 130 5.16 -7.78 0.45
C ALA A 130 3.85 -8.17 1.16
N ILE A 131 3.87 -8.16 2.48
CA ILE A 131 2.68 -8.34 3.33
C ILE A 131 2.50 -7.14 4.25
N GLU A 132 1.28 -6.97 4.75
CA GLU A 132 0.85 -5.88 5.62
C GLU A 132 0.43 -6.38 7.01
N ASN A 133 0.47 -5.54 8.06
CA ASN A 133 -0.32 -5.80 9.25
C ASN A 133 -1.81 -5.49 9.03
N MET A 134 -2.66 -6.33 9.62
CA MET A 134 -4.13 -6.21 9.51
C MET A 134 -4.77 -5.60 10.76
N ASP A 135 -5.95 -4.99 10.57
CA ASP A 135 -6.85 -4.49 11.61
C ASP A 135 -7.29 -5.55 12.65
N SER A 136 -7.92 -5.10 13.76
CA SER A 136 -8.48 -5.92 14.86
C SER A 136 -9.53 -6.95 14.45
N ASN A 137 -10.18 -6.68 13.34
CA ASN A 137 -11.35 -7.39 12.88
C ASN A 137 -11.00 -8.56 11.95
N LYS A 138 -9.75 -8.66 11.47
CA LYS A 138 -9.27 -9.83 10.71
C LYS A 138 -8.88 -10.98 11.63
N GLU A 139 -9.04 -12.21 11.12
CA GLU A 139 -8.68 -13.45 11.82
C GLU A 139 -7.15 -13.66 11.96
N SER A 140 -6.33 -12.92 11.21
CA SER A 140 -4.88 -13.13 11.15
C SER A 140 -4.13 -11.89 10.66
N GLY A 141 -2.80 -11.91 10.80
CA GLY A 141 -1.94 -10.89 10.19
C GLY A 141 -1.70 -9.67 11.08
N PHE A 142 -1.85 -9.82 12.39
CA PHE A 142 -1.80 -8.71 13.33
C PHE A 142 -1.04 -9.02 14.62
N LYS A 143 -0.68 -10.27 14.86
CA LYS A 143 0.15 -10.63 16.01
C LYS A 143 1.59 -10.47 15.58
N ILE A 144 2.38 -9.74 16.35
CA ILE A 144 3.78 -9.46 16.01
C ILE A 144 4.53 -10.77 15.79
N GLU A 145 4.34 -11.78 16.64
CA GLU A 145 5.04 -13.05 16.52
C GLU A 145 4.63 -13.85 15.28
N GLU A 146 3.38 -13.69 14.81
CA GLU A 146 2.94 -14.28 13.54
C GLU A 146 3.55 -13.55 12.35
N LEU A 147 3.60 -12.22 12.40
CA LEU A 147 4.17 -11.38 11.35
C LEU A 147 5.69 -11.57 11.23
N GLU A 148 6.41 -11.63 12.34
CA GLU A 148 7.85 -11.92 12.39
C GLU A 148 8.19 -13.24 11.69
N ARG A 149 7.37 -14.29 11.92
CA ARG A 149 7.53 -15.58 11.25
C ARG A 149 7.25 -15.48 9.75
N LEU A 150 6.23 -14.71 9.36
CA LEU A 150 5.89 -14.53 7.95
C LEU A 150 6.96 -13.75 7.19
N ILE A 151 7.57 -12.72 7.79
CA ILE A 151 8.58 -11.91 7.09
C ILE A 151 9.90 -12.65 6.86
N GLN A 152 10.15 -13.76 7.56
CA GLN A 152 11.25 -14.67 7.22
C GLN A 152 11.03 -15.35 5.85
N LEU A 153 9.77 -15.46 5.41
CA LEU A 153 9.37 -16.09 4.15
C LEU A 153 9.05 -15.06 3.06
N VAL A 154 8.41 -13.95 3.44
CA VAL A 154 8.12 -12.81 2.57
C VAL A 154 8.97 -11.63 3.03
N PRO A 155 10.14 -11.37 2.41
CA PRO A 155 11.15 -10.48 2.98
C PRO A 155 10.86 -8.99 2.81
N ARG A 156 9.59 -8.60 2.64
CA ARG A 156 9.15 -7.21 2.51
C ARG A 156 7.88 -7.01 3.32
N PHE A 157 7.83 -5.91 4.04
CA PHE A 157 6.74 -5.58 4.94
C PHE A 157 6.22 -4.16 4.70
N VAL A 158 4.90 -4.00 4.78
CA VAL A 158 4.21 -2.72 4.76
C VAL A 158 3.57 -2.54 6.11
N LEU A 159 3.85 -1.41 6.76
CA LEU A 159 3.21 -1.09 8.03
C LEU A 159 2.05 -0.15 7.76
N ASP A 160 0.83 -0.64 7.98
CA ASP A 160 -0.37 0.19 8.05
C ASP A 160 -0.50 0.76 9.46
N VAL A 161 -0.32 2.07 9.54
CA VAL A 161 -0.32 2.84 10.78
C VAL A 161 -1.71 2.87 11.41
N GLN A 162 -2.76 2.93 10.60
CA GLN A 162 -4.13 3.00 11.06
C GLN A 162 -4.60 1.64 11.60
N HIS A 163 -4.29 0.54 10.90
CA HIS A 163 -4.52 -0.80 11.43
C HIS A 163 -3.81 -1.02 12.77
N ALA A 164 -2.58 -0.48 12.93
CA ALA A 164 -1.84 -0.57 14.18
C ALA A 164 -2.49 0.27 15.29
N PHE A 165 -2.97 1.48 14.98
CA PHE A 165 -3.72 2.32 15.91
C PHE A 165 -5.03 1.65 16.38
N GLU A 166 -5.77 0.99 15.48
CA GLU A 166 -7.00 0.27 15.83
C GLU A 166 -6.76 -0.89 16.81
N ARG A 167 -5.56 -1.46 16.82
CA ARG A 167 -5.17 -2.46 17.83
C ARG A 167 -4.95 -1.86 19.18
N ASP A 168 -4.29 -0.71 19.19
CA ASP A 168 -3.79 -0.08 20.38
C ASP A 168 -3.74 1.43 20.18
N LEU A 169 -4.72 2.10 20.80
CA LEU A 169 -4.91 3.54 20.70
C LEU A 169 -3.74 4.34 21.29
N THR A 170 -2.81 3.70 22.01
CA THR A 170 -1.59 4.34 22.55
C THR A 170 -0.45 4.40 21.54
N MET A 171 -0.54 3.66 20.42
CA MET A 171 0.53 3.43 19.44
C MET A 171 1.71 2.56 19.92
N GLU A 172 1.69 1.99 21.13
CA GLU A 172 2.76 1.09 21.61
C GLU A 172 2.91 -0.12 20.67
N TYR A 173 1.80 -0.76 20.29
CA TYR A 173 1.80 -1.83 19.28
C TYR A 173 2.46 -1.42 17.95
N ALA A 174 2.23 -0.18 17.49
CA ALA A 174 2.81 0.31 16.23
C ALA A 174 4.34 0.43 16.33
N PHE A 175 4.86 0.89 17.47
CA PHE A 175 6.28 0.97 17.74
C PHE A 175 6.94 -0.40 17.87
N ASP A 176 6.30 -1.32 18.60
CA ASP A 176 6.79 -2.69 18.73
C ASP A 176 6.84 -3.38 17.38
N LEU A 177 5.78 -3.24 16.57
CA LEU A 177 5.74 -3.77 15.21
C LEU A 177 6.84 -3.15 14.34
N PHE A 178 7.00 -1.82 14.36
CA PHE A 178 8.06 -1.14 13.62
C PHE A 178 9.44 -1.72 13.99
N ASN A 179 9.75 -1.84 15.28
CA ASN A 179 11.02 -2.38 15.74
C ASN A 179 11.25 -3.83 15.28
N ALA A 180 10.20 -4.65 15.24
CA ALA A 180 10.28 -6.03 14.76
C ALA A 180 10.52 -6.15 13.25
N VAL A 181 10.03 -5.19 12.45
CA VAL A 181 10.00 -5.31 10.99
C VAL A 181 10.84 -4.28 10.23
N LYS A 182 11.47 -3.31 10.91
CA LYS A 182 12.12 -2.15 10.24
C LYS A 182 13.15 -2.52 9.17
N ASP A 183 13.90 -3.61 9.35
CA ASP A 183 14.88 -4.09 8.36
C ASP A 183 14.24 -4.66 7.08
N LYS A 184 12.93 -4.93 7.12
CA LYS A 184 12.12 -5.46 6.01
C LYS A 184 11.07 -4.46 5.52
N LEU A 185 10.93 -3.32 6.19
CA LEU A 185 9.93 -2.31 5.87
C LEU A 185 10.23 -1.69 4.50
N VAL A 186 9.22 -1.61 3.64
CA VAL A 186 9.37 -1.07 2.27
C VAL A 186 8.57 0.22 2.02
N TYR A 187 7.49 0.45 2.77
CA TYR A 187 6.72 1.69 2.84
C TYR A 187 5.70 1.62 3.97
N LEU A 188 5.07 2.76 4.25
CA LEU A 188 3.98 2.89 5.21
C LEU A 188 2.65 3.09 4.48
N HIS A 189 1.61 2.44 4.96
CA HIS A 189 0.23 2.83 4.70
C HIS A 189 -0.20 3.82 5.78
N VAL A 190 -0.73 4.97 5.34
CA VAL A 190 -1.08 6.07 6.23
C VAL A 190 -2.48 6.58 5.89
N SER A 191 -3.34 6.54 6.90
CA SER A 191 -4.62 7.23 6.97
C SER A 191 -4.93 7.49 8.43
N GLY A 192 -5.94 8.30 8.71
CA GLY A 192 -6.49 8.42 10.05
C GLY A 192 -7.92 7.89 10.13
N GLU A 193 -8.60 8.20 11.23
CA GLU A 193 -10.01 7.86 11.39
C GLU A 193 -10.89 9.05 11.80
N THR A 194 -12.15 8.98 11.40
CA THR A 194 -13.26 9.78 11.91
C THR A 194 -14.30 8.86 12.54
N GLU A 195 -15.44 9.39 13.02
CA GLU A 195 -16.51 8.56 13.59
C GLU A 195 -17.07 7.54 12.57
N ASP A 196 -17.12 7.89 11.29
CA ASP A 196 -17.77 7.10 10.23
C ASP A 196 -16.78 6.44 9.24
N ASN A 197 -15.49 6.71 9.35
CA ASN A 197 -14.50 6.24 8.38
C ASN A 197 -13.16 5.91 9.04
N HIS A 198 -12.77 4.64 8.95
CA HIS A 198 -11.49 4.12 9.45
C HIS A 198 -10.30 4.41 8.53
N HIS A 199 -10.50 4.90 7.31
CA HIS A 199 -9.44 5.40 6.43
C HIS A 199 -9.79 6.82 5.94
N ALA A 200 -9.80 7.75 6.87
CA ALA A 200 -9.99 9.18 6.66
C ALA A 200 -8.67 9.89 6.31
N LEU A 201 -8.79 11.13 5.83
CA LEU A 201 -7.66 12.04 5.62
C LEU A 201 -7.02 12.35 6.98
N VAL A 202 -5.69 12.27 7.08
CA VAL A 202 -4.98 12.47 8.34
C VAL A 202 -5.23 13.87 8.88
N TYR A 203 -5.22 14.92 8.03
CA TYR A 203 -5.44 16.30 8.51
C TYR A 203 -6.85 16.56 9.05
N GLN A 204 -7.80 15.65 8.82
CA GLN A 204 -9.18 15.72 9.33
C GLN A 204 -9.46 14.67 10.40
N SER A 205 -8.49 13.81 10.71
CA SER A 205 -8.67 12.66 11.58
C SER A 205 -8.57 13.03 13.06
N ARG A 206 -9.29 12.30 13.91
CA ARG A 206 -9.25 12.50 15.36
C ARG A 206 -7.96 11.97 16.00
N ASN A 207 -7.24 11.08 15.31
CA ASN A 207 -5.97 10.50 15.73
C ASN A 207 -4.76 11.12 15.03
N CYS A 208 -4.93 12.27 14.37
CA CYS A 208 -3.90 13.00 13.64
C CYS A 208 -2.60 13.16 14.44
N ASP A 209 -2.67 13.71 15.66
CA ASP A 209 -1.50 13.97 16.49
C ASP A 209 -0.67 12.70 16.78
N LYS A 210 -1.34 11.56 16.95
CA LYS A 210 -0.67 10.28 17.20
C LYS A 210 0.00 9.74 15.95
N ILE A 211 -0.67 9.85 14.79
CA ILE A 211 -0.09 9.49 13.50
C ILE A 211 1.14 10.35 13.22
N ILE A 212 1.03 11.67 13.35
CA ILE A 212 2.15 12.59 13.12
C ILE A 212 3.32 12.31 14.07
N SER A 213 3.05 12.10 15.36
CA SER A 213 4.08 11.77 16.35
C SER A 213 4.81 10.46 16.01
N PHE A 214 4.05 9.41 15.64
CA PHE A 214 4.60 8.14 15.20
C PHE A 214 5.47 8.32 13.95
N LEU A 215 4.93 8.96 12.90
CA LEU A 215 5.66 9.22 11.66
C LEU A 215 6.94 10.03 11.90
N GLY A 216 6.90 11.08 12.71
CA GLY A 216 8.08 11.87 13.08
C GLY A 216 9.18 11.00 13.70
N THR A 217 8.81 10.05 14.55
CA THR A 217 9.75 9.09 15.14
C THR A 217 10.34 8.17 14.06
N ILE A 218 9.52 7.57 13.19
CA ILE A 218 10.01 6.70 12.11
C ILE A 218 10.98 7.44 11.18
N PHE A 219 10.62 8.65 10.76
CA PHE A 219 11.44 9.47 9.85
C PHE A 219 12.72 10.01 10.49
N SER A 220 12.83 9.96 11.82
CA SER A 220 14.09 10.23 12.52
C SER A 220 15.10 9.08 12.39
N GLU A 221 14.63 7.84 12.16
CA GLU A 221 15.46 6.65 12.01
C GLU A 221 15.70 6.25 10.55
N ILE A 222 14.67 6.28 9.72
CA ILE A 222 14.72 5.78 8.34
C ILE A 222 13.96 6.68 7.36
N GLU A 223 14.44 6.74 6.12
CA GLU A 223 13.69 7.35 5.01
C GLU A 223 12.87 6.27 4.32
N ILE A 224 11.55 6.40 4.36
CA ILE A 224 10.64 5.38 3.85
C ILE A 224 9.47 6.04 3.09
N PRO A 225 8.98 5.45 1.99
CA PRO A 225 7.81 6.00 1.28
C PRO A 225 6.53 5.92 2.10
N ILE A 226 5.61 6.85 1.85
CA ILE A 226 4.25 6.86 2.38
C ILE A 226 3.26 6.65 1.25
N ILE A 227 2.35 5.70 1.45
CA ILE A 227 1.15 5.52 0.63
C ILE A 227 -0.07 5.90 1.45
N LEU A 228 -0.88 6.80 0.91
CA LEU A 228 -2.07 7.33 1.57
C LEU A 228 -3.29 6.51 1.21
N GLU A 229 -4.01 6.03 2.22
CA GLU A 229 -5.19 5.17 2.03
C GLU A 229 -6.53 5.89 2.28
N GLY A 230 -6.46 7.20 2.51
CA GLY A 230 -7.62 8.07 2.61
C GLY A 230 -8.48 8.06 1.34
N ARG A 231 -9.74 8.46 1.49
CA ARG A 231 -10.66 8.69 0.35
C ARG A 231 -10.72 10.18 0.01
N TYR A 232 -10.55 10.48 -1.28
CA TYR A 232 -10.53 11.86 -1.78
C TYR A 232 -11.75 12.13 -2.66
N SER A 233 -12.46 13.21 -2.37
CA SER A 233 -13.56 13.74 -3.18
C SER A 233 -13.03 14.65 -4.29
N THR A 234 -11.90 15.34 -4.09
CA THR A 234 -11.32 16.24 -5.10
C THR A 234 -9.80 16.13 -5.19
N LEU A 235 -9.24 16.61 -6.31
CA LEU A 235 -7.79 16.79 -6.48
C LEU A 235 -7.20 17.69 -5.38
N LYS A 236 -7.94 18.74 -5.00
CA LYS A 236 -7.52 19.71 -3.98
C LYS A 236 -7.34 19.04 -2.62
N GLU A 237 -8.23 18.13 -2.23
CA GLU A 237 -8.11 17.40 -0.96
C GLU A 237 -6.88 16.49 -0.94
N LEU A 238 -6.57 15.80 -2.05
CA LEU A 238 -5.36 14.99 -2.15
C LEU A 238 -4.09 15.85 -2.04
N ASN A 239 -4.07 16.99 -2.74
CA ASN A 239 -2.95 17.93 -2.65
C ASN A 239 -2.78 18.51 -1.23
N GLN A 240 -3.89 18.81 -0.54
CA GLN A 240 -3.87 19.27 0.84
C GLN A 240 -3.32 18.22 1.80
N GLU A 241 -3.76 16.96 1.67
CA GLU A 241 -3.26 15.83 2.48
C GLU A 241 -1.75 15.63 2.29
N ILE A 242 -1.28 15.60 1.05
CA ILE A 242 0.16 15.47 0.72
C ILE A 242 0.95 16.63 1.32
N SER A 243 0.49 17.87 1.11
CA SER A 243 1.18 19.07 1.59
C SER A 243 1.23 19.13 3.11
N PHE A 244 0.14 18.73 3.77
CA PHE A 244 0.05 18.64 5.22
C PHE A 244 1.09 17.67 5.78
N LEU A 245 1.11 16.42 5.32
CA LEU A 245 2.05 15.41 5.82
C LEU A 245 3.50 15.78 5.55
N ILE A 246 3.82 16.31 4.35
CA ILE A 246 5.18 16.78 4.06
C ILE A 246 5.58 17.87 5.06
N LYS A 247 4.70 18.84 5.35
CA LYS A 247 4.97 19.92 6.30
C LYS A 247 5.22 19.37 7.70
N GLU A 248 4.32 18.52 8.21
CA GLU A 248 4.41 18.02 9.59
C GLU A 248 5.58 17.06 9.83
N ILE A 249 5.99 16.28 8.82
CA ILE A 249 7.12 15.34 8.94
C ILE A 249 8.48 16.04 8.78
N THR A 250 8.53 17.20 8.13
CA THR A 250 9.79 17.91 7.85
C THR A 250 10.09 19.07 8.79
N ASN A 251 9.18 19.40 9.71
CA ASN A 251 9.40 20.37 10.79
C ASN A 251 10.12 19.72 11.98
#